data_AF-A0A819JQ34-F1
#
_entry.id   AF-A0A819JQ34-F1
#
_cell.length_a   1.000
_cell.length_b   1.000
_cell.length_c   1.000
_cell.angle_alpha   90.00
_cell.angle_beta   90.00
_cell.angle_gamma   90.00
#
_symmetry.space_group_name_H-M   'P 1'
#
loop_
_entity.id
_entity.type
_entity.pdbx_description
1 polymer ?
#
loop_
_entity_poly.entity_id
_entity_poly.type
_entity_poly.pdbx_seq_one_letter_code
_entity_poly.pdbx_strand_id
1 'polypeptide(L)'
;MKIDTWTREQLRQNPIQTNNDMGRYTYHCNLLDLCAIAISSDDATNDVPFDITLFSKCNNEHLISNLANLFLKYKTMTTKVEQEIATFVAVCGLHMGGLSLEKRMLEYQSKIIREDEVASYYKLYQLLIIPLKPGLVRTKRNCKEGTSIKFEVWEMPLSSFCAFTAQIPLPLSIGKIILKDDSQIPGCGCESYATHNAVDITPLRS
;
A
#
# COMPACT_ATOMS: atom_id res chain seq x y z
N MET A 1 7.22 -9.76 -22.60
CA MET A 1 7.44 -8.53 -23.37
C MET A 1 8.93 -8.21 -23.29
N LYS A 2 9.63 -8.07 -24.42
CA LYS A 2 11.05 -7.69 -24.39
C LYS A 2 11.09 -6.19 -24.09
N ILE A 3 11.72 -5.81 -22.99
CA ILE A 3 11.84 -4.41 -22.60
C ILE A 3 13.02 -3.85 -23.38
N ASP A 4 12.72 -2.99 -24.36
CA ASP A 4 13.69 -2.31 -25.20
C ASP A 4 14.33 -1.13 -24.40
N THR A 5 14.96 -1.46 -23.28
CA THR A 5 15.67 -0.52 -22.41
C THR A 5 17.06 -1.08 -22.11
N TRP A 6 18.08 -0.25 -22.28
CA TRP A 6 19.48 -0.65 -22.14
C TRP A 6 20.18 0.22 -21.09
N THR A 7 21.02 -0.42 -20.28
CA THR A 7 21.99 0.29 -19.45
C THR A 7 23.06 0.94 -20.33
N ARG A 8 23.71 1.98 -19.82
CA ARG A 8 24.85 2.64 -20.49
C ARG A 8 25.96 1.64 -20.85
N GLU A 9 26.16 0.62 -20.02
CA GLU A 9 27.18 -0.40 -20.28
C GLU A 9 26.77 -1.33 -21.43
N GLN A 10 25.53 -1.81 -21.46
CA GLN A 10 25.02 -2.61 -22.58
C GLN A 10 25.09 -1.86 -23.92
N LEU A 11 24.79 -0.56 -23.93
CA LEU A 11 24.91 0.28 -25.11
C LEU A 11 26.36 0.36 -25.60
N ARG A 12 27.34 0.48 -24.71
CA ARG A 12 28.77 0.49 -25.07
C ARG A 12 29.26 -0.82 -25.67
N GLN A 13 28.73 -1.96 -25.21
CA GLN A 13 29.10 -3.28 -25.71
C GLN A 13 28.58 -3.53 -27.15
N ASN A 14 27.43 -2.95 -27.52
CA ASN A 14 26.89 -3.08 -28.88
C ASN A 14 26.14 -1.80 -29.33
N PRO A 15 26.87 -0.72 -29.68
CA PRO A 15 26.28 0.60 -29.90
C PRO A 15 25.38 0.67 -31.13
N ILE A 16 25.72 -0.08 -32.19
CA ILE A 16 24.97 -0.05 -33.46
C ILE A 16 23.63 -0.77 -33.31
N GLN A 17 23.64 -2.02 -32.83
CA GLN A 17 22.41 -2.79 -32.69
C GLN A 17 21.47 -2.15 -31.68
N THR A 18 22.00 -1.68 -30.55
CA THR A 18 21.21 -1.00 -29.52
C THR A 18 20.55 0.26 -30.06
N ASN A 19 21.27 1.06 -30.85
CA ASN A 19 20.69 2.24 -31.50
C ASN A 19 19.58 1.88 -32.50
N ASN A 20 19.78 0.84 -33.31
CA ASN A 20 18.76 0.35 -34.24
C ASN A 20 17.50 -0.13 -33.52
N ASP A 21 17.65 -0.87 -32.41
CA ASP A 21 16.53 -1.35 -31.63
C ASP A 21 15.76 -0.20 -30.93
N MET A 22 16.46 0.81 -30.40
CA MET A 22 15.81 2.04 -29.86
C MET A 22 15.02 2.82 -30.93
N GLY A 23 15.47 2.81 -32.19
CA GLY A 23 14.82 3.53 -33.29
C GLY A 23 13.66 2.80 -33.95
N ARG A 24 13.40 1.54 -33.57
CA ARG A 24 12.42 0.64 -34.20
C ARG A 24 11.04 1.28 -34.40
N TYR A 25 10.60 2.10 -33.46
CA TYR A 25 9.27 2.72 -33.47
C TYR A 25 9.27 4.21 -33.85
N THR A 26 10.42 4.81 -34.17
CA THR A 26 10.50 6.28 -34.40
C THR A 26 10.99 6.64 -35.81
N TYR A 27 11.77 5.80 -36.47
CA TYR A 27 12.35 6.14 -37.78
C TYR A 27 11.33 6.48 -38.88
N HIS A 28 10.14 5.89 -38.82
CA HIS A 28 9.11 6.09 -39.84
C HIS A 28 8.41 7.46 -39.74
N CYS A 29 8.48 8.15 -38.60
CA CYS A 29 7.68 9.35 -38.33
C CYS A 29 7.94 10.46 -39.36
N ASN A 30 9.22 10.82 -39.52
CA ASN A 30 9.63 11.89 -40.44
C ASN A 30 9.46 11.46 -41.90
N LEU A 31 9.72 10.18 -42.20
CA LEU A 31 9.64 9.65 -43.57
C LEU A 31 8.20 9.62 -44.11
N LEU A 32 7.22 9.46 -43.22
CA LEU A 32 5.80 9.35 -43.57
C LEU A 32 5.01 10.64 -43.34
N ASP A 33 5.70 11.76 -43.06
CA ASP A 33 5.07 13.07 -42.77
C ASP A 33 3.99 12.96 -41.66
N LEU A 34 4.38 12.33 -40.54
CA LEU A 34 3.54 12.15 -39.37
C LEU A 34 3.88 13.17 -38.28
N CYS A 35 2.88 13.51 -37.47
CA CYS A 35 3.10 14.12 -36.16
C CYS A 35 3.10 13.04 -35.07
N ALA A 36 3.84 13.29 -33.99
CA ALA A 36 3.94 12.36 -32.87
C ALA A 36 4.03 13.07 -31.52
N ILE A 37 3.51 12.44 -30.47
CA ILE A 37 3.65 12.88 -29.08
C ILE A 37 3.99 11.68 -28.19
N ALA A 38 5.08 11.79 -27.43
CA ALA A 38 5.44 10.81 -26.40
C ALA A 38 4.76 11.20 -25.08
N ILE A 39 4.12 10.23 -24.43
CA ILE A 39 3.39 10.40 -23.17
C ILE A 39 3.80 9.34 -22.15
N SER A 40 3.79 9.74 -20.88
CA SER A 40 4.16 8.85 -19.78
C SER A 40 3.13 7.74 -19.56
N SER A 41 3.59 6.49 -19.60
CA SER A 41 2.81 5.30 -19.21
C SER A 41 3.27 4.79 -17.85
N ASP A 42 2.67 3.71 -17.37
CA ASP A 42 3.17 2.99 -16.20
C ASP A 42 4.50 2.30 -16.52
N ASP A 43 5.34 2.13 -15.50
CA ASP A 43 6.65 1.47 -15.63
C ASP A 43 6.49 0.04 -16.16
N ALA A 44 7.40 -0.39 -17.05
CA ALA A 44 7.34 -1.73 -17.63
C ALA A 44 7.59 -2.83 -16.58
N THR A 45 8.45 -2.52 -15.61
CA THR A 45 8.82 -3.32 -14.42
C THR A 45 9.32 -2.38 -13.33
N ASN A 46 9.56 -2.89 -12.11
CA ASN A 46 10.22 -2.13 -11.04
C ASN A 46 11.45 -1.36 -11.58
N ASP A 47 11.43 -0.04 -11.42
CA ASP A 47 12.50 0.90 -11.76
C ASP A 47 12.86 1.02 -13.26
N VAL A 48 11.99 0.57 -14.17
CA VAL A 48 12.18 0.74 -15.62
C VAL A 48 11.04 1.54 -16.23
N PRO A 49 11.24 2.84 -16.53
CA PRO A 49 10.19 3.68 -17.09
C PRO A 49 9.81 3.20 -18.48
N PHE A 50 8.53 3.31 -18.80
CA PHE A 50 7.98 2.99 -20.10
C PHE A 50 6.99 4.07 -20.54
N ASP A 51 7.13 4.49 -21.80
CA ASP A 51 6.33 5.54 -22.40
C ASP A 51 5.65 5.05 -23.67
N ILE A 52 4.55 5.70 -24.03
CA ILE A 52 3.80 5.42 -25.25
C ILE A 52 4.00 6.61 -26.20
N THR A 53 4.20 6.35 -27.49
CA THR A 53 4.19 7.41 -28.51
C THR A 53 2.93 7.28 -29.37
N LEU A 54 2.16 8.35 -29.45
CA LEU A 54 1.00 8.45 -30.33
C LEU A 54 1.43 9.07 -31.66
N PHE A 55 1.02 8.49 -32.78
CA PHE A 55 1.28 9.00 -34.13
C PHE A 55 -0.02 9.37 -34.85
N SER A 56 0.02 10.40 -35.68
CA SER A 56 -1.06 10.75 -36.61
C SER A 56 -0.50 11.48 -37.85
N LYS A 57 -1.35 11.77 -38.83
CA LYS A 57 -0.97 12.58 -40.00
C LYS A 57 -0.47 13.97 -39.57
N CYS A 58 0.44 14.57 -40.31
CA CYS A 58 1.05 15.88 -40.00
C CYS A 58 0.06 17.00 -39.60
N ASN A 59 -1.15 17.04 -40.18
CA ASN A 59 -2.15 18.06 -39.90
C ASN A 59 -3.07 17.79 -38.67
N ASN A 60 -2.81 16.71 -37.93
CA ASN A 60 -3.67 16.23 -36.84
C ASN A 60 -3.05 16.39 -35.43
N GLU A 61 -2.10 17.30 -35.25
CA GLU A 61 -1.44 17.54 -33.95
C GLU A 61 -2.45 17.77 -32.81
N HIS A 62 -3.53 18.50 -33.09
CA HIS A 62 -4.62 18.75 -32.14
C HIS A 62 -5.30 17.45 -31.66
N LEU A 63 -5.46 16.44 -32.53
CA LEU A 63 -6.08 15.16 -32.16
C LEU A 63 -5.18 14.38 -31.22
N ILE A 64 -3.89 14.27 -31.54
CA ILE A 64 -2.95 13.51 -30.69
C ILE A 64 -2.67 14.23 -29.37
N SER A 65 -2.65 15.56 -29.35
CA SER A 65 -2.53 16.35 -28.13
C SER A 65 -3.75 16.17 -27.22
N ASN A 66 -4.97 16.19 -27.77
CA ASN A 66 -6.18 15.95 -27.01
C ASN A 66 -6.26 14.51 -26.47
N LEU A 67 -5.86 13.52 -27.28
CA LEU A 67 -5.80 12.12 -26.84
C LEU A 67 -4.76 11.92 -25.73
N ALA A 68 -3.58 12.54 -25.86
CA ALA A 68 -2.55 12.57 -24.80
C ALA A 68 -3.10 13.13 -23.49
N ASN A 69 -3.80 14.27 -23.55
CA ASN A 69 -4.42 14.89 -22.37
C ASN A 69 -5.50 13.99 -21.75
N LEU A 70 -6.34 13.33 -22.56
CA LEU A 70 -7.35 12.39 -22.07
C LEU A 70 -6.71 11.18 -21.38
N PHE A 71 -5.65 10.62 -21.97
CA PHE A 71 -4.92 9.50 -21.41
C PHE A 71 -4.29 9.87 -20.05
N LEU A 72 -3.58 11.00 -19.99
CA LEU A 72 -2.96 11.47 -18.75
C LEU A 72 -3.99 11.78 -17.68
N LYS A 73 -5.11 12.43 -18.04
CA LYS A 73 -6.20 12.71 -17.09
C LYS A 73 -6.83 11.44 -16.55
N TYR A 74 -7.09 10.45 -17.41
CA TYR A 74 -7.62 9.16 -16.98
C TYR A 74 -6.66 8.47 -16.02
N LYS A 75 -5.36 8.43 -16.35
CA LYS A 75 -4.31 7.86 -15.49
C LYS A 75 -4.23 8.55 -14.13
N THR A 76 -4.28 9.88 -14.08
CA THR A 76 -4.31 10.63 -12.81
C THR A 76 -5.60 10.37 -12.04
N MET A 77 -6.74 10.23 -12.71
CA MET A 77 -8.01 9.94 -12.04
C MET A 77 -8.05 8.51 -11.48
N THR A 78 -7.59 7.50 -12.21
CA THR A 78 -7.57 6.11 -11.70
C THR A 78 -6.63 5.96 -10.53
N THR A 79 -5.41 6.51 -10.62
CA THR A 79 -4.46 6.51 -9.50
C THR A 79 -5.00 7.26 -8.29
N LYS A 80 -5.68 8.39 -8.47
CA LYS A 80 -6.30 9.15 -7.37
C LYS A 80 -7.48 8.42 -6.75
N VAL A 81 -8.35 7.80 -7.54
CA VAL A 81 -9.50 7.02 -7.03
C VAL A 81 -9.01 5.79 -6.24
N GLU A 82 -8.00 5.08 -6.74
CA GLU A 82 -7.41 3.95 -6.00
C GLU A 82 -6.74 4.39 -4.68
N GLN A 83 -6.18 5.61 -4.63
CA GLN A 83 -5.64 6.21 -3.41
C GLN A 83 -6.72 6.76 -2.47
N GLU A 84 -7.88 7.19 -2.99
CA GLU A 84 -9.00 7.71 -2.20
C GLU A 84 -9.86 6.60 -1.56
N ILE A 85 -9.83 5.38 -2.11
CA ILE A 85 -10.52 4.24 -1.47
C ILE A 85 -9.64 3.67 -0.35
N ALA A 86 -9.99 4.03 0.88
CA ALA A 86 -9.29 3.60 2.08
C ALA A 86 -10.19 2.78 3.02
N THR A 87 -9.56 2.03 3.92
CA THR A 87 -10.19 1.41 5.08
C THR A 87 -9.58 1.95 6.37
N PHE A 88 -10.33 1.86 7.46
CA PHE A 88 -9.76 2.05 8.79
C PHE A 88 -9.15 0.76 9.33
N VAL A 89 -8.08 0.89 10.11
CA VAL A 89 -7.39 -0.20 10.79
C VAL A 89 -7.12 0.22 12.23
N ALA A 90 -7.64 -0.54 13.20
CA ALA A 90 -7.32 -0.39 14.62
C ALA A 90 -5.97 -1.06 14.92
N VAL A 91 -5.03 -0.30 15.46
CA VAL A 91 -3.73 -0.83 15.90
C VAL A 91 -3.53 -0.61 17.39
N CYS A 92 -3.07 -1.65 18.09
CA CYS A 92 -2.49 -1.52 19.41
C CYS A 92 -1.01 -1.88 19.37
N GLY A 93 -0.27 -1.31 20.32
CA GLY A 93 1.11 -1.67 20.53
C GLY A 93 2.02 -1.01 19.51
N LEU A 94 3.05 -1.73 19.07
CA LEU A 94 4.23 -1.14 18.45
C LEU A 94 3.99 -0.33 17.16
N HIS A 95 2.82 -0.48 16.52
CA HIS A 95 2.45 0.29 15.32
C HIS A 95 1.85 1.67 15.62
N MET A 96 1.56 1.98 16.88
CA MET A 96 1.05 3.29 17.28
C MET A 96 2.10 4.39 17.06
N GLY A 97 1.66 5.64 16.94
CA GLY A 97 2.51 6.81 16.74
C GLY A 97 3.64 6.91 17.78
N GLY A 98 4.86 7.14 17.31
CA GLY A 98 6.06 7.25 18.16
C GLY A 98 6.63 5.90 18.65
N LEU A 99 6.06 4.75 18.26
CA LEU A 99 6.57 3.43 18.64
C LEU A 99 7.36 2.75 17.51
N SER A 100 8.03 1.64 17.84
CA SER A 100 9.08 1.04 17.01
C SER A 100 8.64 0.53 15.64
N LEU A 101 7.35 0.27 15.42
CA LEU A 101 6.80 -0.19 14.14
C LEU A 101 5.90 0.85 13.46
N GLU A 102 5.85 2.11 13.93
CA GLU A 102 5.11 3.19 13.24
C GLU A 102 5.56 3.33 11.78
N LYS A 103 6.87 3.26 11.52
CA LYS A 103 7.44 3.37 10.17
C LYS A 103 6.82 2.38 9.18
N ARG A 104 6.40 1.19 9.63
CA ARG A 104 5.70 0.21 8.79
C ARG A 104 4.34 0.73 8.33
N MET A 105 3.59 1.41 9.20
CA MET A 105 2.30 2.02 8.83
C MET A 105 2.51 3.11 7.77
N LEU A 106 3.56 3.93 7.93
CA LEU A 106 3.91 4.98 6.97
C LEU A 106 4.39 4.41 5.61
N GLU A 107 5.13 3.30 5.62
CA GLU A 107 5.52 2.56 4.40
C GLU A 107 4.30 2.10 3.59
N TYR A 108 3.17 1.83 4.25
CA TYR A 108 1.86 1.52 3.64
C TYR A 108 0.96 2.74 3.43
N GLN A 109 1.55 3.94 3.36
CA GLN A 109 0.84 5.21 3.12
C GLN A 109 -0.32 5.46 4.09
N SER A 110 -0.26 4.87 5.28
CA SER A 110 -1.31 5.00 6.29
C SER A 110 -1.14 6.29 7.09
N LYS A 111 -2.24 6.82 7.59
CA LYS A 111 -2.27 8.04 8.40
C LYS A 111 -3.04 7.81 9.69
N ILE A 112 -2.52 8.33 10.80
CA ILE A 112 -3.26 8.35 12.06
C ILE A 112 -4.47 9.28 11.93
N ILE A 113 -5.65 8.79 12.32
CA ILE A 113 -6.90 9.55 12.29
C ILE A 113 -7.23 10.07 13.68
N ARG A 114 -7.16 9.17 14.68
CA ARG A 114 -7.43 9.49 16.09
C ARG A 114 -6.92 8.39 17.02
N GLU A 115 -6.71 8.76 18.27
CA GLU A 115 -6.71 7.81 19.39
C GLU A 115 -8.15 7.40 19.71
N ASP A 116 -8.34 6.15 20.12
CA ASP A 116 -9.65 5.57 20.45
C ASP A 116 -9.50 4.45 21.49
N GLU A 117 -10.60 3.82 21.85
CA GLU A 117 -10.66 2.71 22.79
C GLU A 117 -11.47 1.54 22.21
N VAL A 118 -11.02 0.31 22.49
CA VAL A 118 -11.84 -0.89 22.22
C VAL A 118 -12.94 -1.04 23.25
N ALA A 119 -13.98 -1.81 22.93
CA ALA A 119 -15.04 -2.12 23.89
C ALA A 119 -14.49 -2.76 25.18
N SER A 120 -15.26 -2.72 26.27
CA SER A 120 -14.77 -3.10 27.60
C SER A 120 -14.60 -4.61 27.85
N TYR A 121 -14.51 -5.42 26.79
CA TYR A 121 -14.43 -6.88 26.85
C TYR A 121 -13.22 -7.42 26.09
N TYR A 122 -12.08 -6.73 26.18
CA TYR A 122 -10.80 -7.16 25.63
C TYR A 122 -9.73 -7.33 26.72
N LYS A 123 -8.74 -8.17 26.44
CA LYS A 123 -7.52 -8.33 27.22
C LYS A 123 -6.29 -8.13 26.35
N LEU A 124 -5.22 -7.61 26.95
CA LEU A 124 -3.94 -7.42 26.30
C LEU A 124 -2.88 -8.33 26.93
N TYR A 125 -2.19 -9.09 26.09
CA TYR A 125 -1.15 -10.00 26.52
C TYR A 125 0.20 -9.62 25.92
N GLN A 126 1.28 -9.76 26.67
CA GLN A 126 2.63 -9.72 26.11
C GLN A 126 2.99 -11.12 25.61
N LEU A 127 3.02 -11.25 24.28
CA LEU A 127 3.32 -12.51 23.61
C LEU A 127 4.83 -12.78 23.65
N LEU A 128 5.18 -14.02 23.97
CA LEU A 128 6.57 -14.50 24.04
C LEU A 128 7.13 -14.86 22.66
N ILE A 129 7.01 -13.93 21.71
CA ILE A 129 7.64 -13.98 20.39
C ILE A 129 8.82 -12.98 20.34
N ILE A 130 9.74 -13.13 19.38
CA ILE A 130 10.88 -12.23 19.22
C ILE A 130 10.67 -11.32 17.98
N PRO A 131 10.70 -9.99 18.14
CA PRO A 131 10.68 -9.25 19.40
C PRO A 131 9.35 -9.42 20.14
N LEU A 132 9.34 -9.15 21.46
CA LEU A 132 8.11 -9.21 22.27
C LEU A 132 7.06 -8.27 21.68
N LYS A 133 5.84 -8.76 21.51
CA LYS A 133 4.73 -7.99 20.92
C LYS A 133 3.47 -8.14 21.77
N PRO A 134 2.66 -7.07 21.87
CA PRO A 134 1.35 -7.19 22.48
C PRO A 134 0.39 -7.94 21.55
N GLY A 135 -0.48 -8.75 22.15
CA GLY A 135 -1.56 -9.48 21.49
C GLY A 135 -2.89 -9.15 22.15
N LEU A 136 -3.81 -8.59 21.38
CA LEU A 136 -5.16 -8.27 21.85
C LEU A 136 -6.08 -9.47 21.63
N VAL A 137 -6.80 -9.88 22.69
CA VAL A 137 -7.78 -10.98 22.61
C VAL A 137 -9.13 -10.51 23.11
N ARG A 138 -10.17 -10.81 22.33
CA ARG A 138 -11.56 -10.53 22.70
C ARG A 138 -12.05 -11.57 23.71
N THR A 139 -12.65 -11.11 24.79
CA THR A 139 -13.29 -11.95 25.81
C THR A 139 -14.81 -12.01 25.59
N LYS A 140 -15.52 -12.78 26.43
CA LYS A 140 -16.99 -12.76 26.44
C LYS A 140 -17.48 -11.38 26.89
N ARG A 141 -18.56 -10.88 26.27
CA ARG A 141 -19.24 -9.66 26.74
C ARG A 141 -19.63 -9.82 28.21
N ASN A 142 -19.52 -8.73 28.98
CA ASN A 142 -19.77 -8.68 30.43
C ASN A 142 -18.85 -9.57 31.28
N CYS A 143 -17.75 -10.08 30.73
CA CYS A 143 -16.70 -10.70 31.52
C CYS A 143 -15.99 -9.63 32.36
N LYS A 144 -15.92 -9.82 33.69
CA LYS A 144 -15.24 -8.88 34.62
C LYS A 144 -13.74 -8.74 34.36
N GLU A 145 -13.16 -9.64 33.59
CA GLU A 145 -11.72 -9.68 33.31
C GLU A 145 -11.35 -8.90 32.04
N GLY A 146 -12.32 -8.51 31.22
CA GLY A 146 -12.08 -7.63 30.08
C GLY A 146 -12.06 -6.16 30.51
N THR A 147 -11.34 -5.34 29.77
CA THR A 147 -11.33 -3.88 29.96
C THR A 147 -11.33 -3.14 28.61
N SER A 148 -11.57 -1.84 28.69
CA SER A 148 -11.30 -0.90 27.60
C SER A 148 -9.79 -0.70 27.49
N ILE A 149 -9.23 -0.82 26.29
CA ILE A 149 -7.80 -0.66 26.03
C ILE A 149 -7.64 0.44 24.97
N LYS A 150 -6.63 1.29 25.14
CA LYS A 150 -6.31 2.36 24.17
C LYS A 150 -5.72 1.83 22.87
N PHE A 151 -6.18 2.39 21.76
CA PHE A 151 -5.79 2.07 20.39
C PHE A 151 -5.64 3.34 19.57
N GLU A 152 -5.07 3.20 18.39
CA GLU A 152 -5.17 4.22 17.35
C GLU A 152 -5.94 3.68 16.16
N VAL A 153 -6.75 4.54 15.57
CA VAL A 153 -7.42 4.29 14.30
C VAL A 153 -6.59 4.94 13.20
N TRP A 154 -6.13 4.11 12.27
CA TRP A 154 -5.37 4.53 11.11
C TRP A 154 -6.22 4.38 9.86
N GLU A 155 -6.12 5.32 8.94
CA GLU A 155 -6.62 5.19 7.57
C GLU A 155 -5.52 4.59 6.71
N MET A 156 -5.85 3.56 5.94
CA MET A 156 -4.94 2.85 5.05
C MET A 156 -5.58 2.67 3.67
N PRO A 157 -4.88 3.00 2.56
CA PRO A 157 -5.38 2.71 1.22
C PRO A 157 -5.67 1.23 1.02
N LEU A 158 -6.78 0.87 0.36
CA LEU A 158 -7.12 -0.54 0.11
C LEU A 158 -6.03 -1.26 -0.70
N SER A 159 -5.35 -0.56 -1.61
CA SER A 159 -4.21 -1.07 -2.38
C SER A 159 -3.05 -1.53 -1.50
N SER A 160 -2.87 -0.93 -0.31
CA SER A 160 -1.82 -1.27 0.65
C SER A 160 -2.26 -2.33 1.66
N PHE A 161 -3.57 -2.42 1.95
CA PHE A 161 -4.10 -3.27 3.02
C PHE A 161 -3.80 -4.77 2.80
N CYS A 162 -3.96 -5.28 1.58
CA CYS A 162 -3.67 -6.68 1.28
C CYS A 162 -2.20 -7.04 1.59
N ALA A 163 -1.25 -6.22 1.12
CA ALA A 163 0.17 -6.43 1.37
C ALA A 163 0.51 -6.33 2.86
N PHE A 164 -0.09 -5.38 3.58
CA PHE A 164 0.05 -5.25 5.03
C PHE A 164 -0.42 -6.52 5.76
N THR A 165 -1.64 -7.00 5.47
CA THR A 165 -2.20 -8.19 6.14
C THR A 165 -1.39 -9.46 5.86
N ALA A 166 -0.82 -9.60 4.66
CA ALA A 166 0.00 -10.77 4.29
C ALA A 166 1.32 -10.87 5.09
N GLN A 167 1.79 -9.77 5.68
CA GLN A 167 3.02 -9.75 6.48
C GLN A 167 2.79 -10.03 7.97
N ILE A 168 1.55 -10.16 8.41
CA ILE A 168 1.24 -10.37 9.83
C ILE A 168 1.59 -11.83 10.20
N PRO A 169 2.59 -12.04 11.08
CA PRO A 169 3.03 -13.39 11.41
C PRO A 169 2.14 -13.99 12.49
N LEU A 170 2.04 -15.32 12.52
CA LEU A 170 1.48 -16.03 13.66
C LEU A 170 2.23 -15.63 14.95
N PRO A 171 1.53 -15.50 16.09
CA PRO A 171 0.09 -15.73 16.32
C PRO A 171 -0.76 -14.46 16.18
N LEU A 172 -0.23 -13.40 15.56
CA LEU A 172 -0.98 -12.16 15.32
C LEU A 172 -1.94 -12.36 14.16
N SER A 173 -3.03 -11.60 14.17
CA SER A 173 -4.03 -11.66 13.11
C SER A 173 -4.68 -10.30 12.85
N ILE A 174 -5.27 -10.17 11.67
CA ILE A 174 -6.16 -9.06 11.33
C ILE A 174 -7.59 -9.58 11.34
N GLY A 175 -8.37 -9.09 12.30
CA GLY A 175 -9.79 -9.43 12.46
C GLY A 175 -10.64 -8.19 12.65
N LYS A 176 -11.92 -8.37 13.00
CA LYS A 176 -12.77 -7.26 13.41
C LYS A 176 -12.54 -6.93 14.89
N ILE A 177 -12.18 -5.68 15.14
CA ILE A 177 -12.08 -5.08 16.48
C ILE A 177 -13.34 -4.25 16.72
N ILE A 178 -13.95 -4.44 17.89
CA ILE A 178 -15.13 -3.69 18.30
C ILE A 178 -14.66 -2.52 19.15
N LEU A 179 -14.96 -1.31 18.70
CA LEU A 179 -14.63 -0.07 19.40
C LEU A 179 -15.62 0.19 20.53
N LYS A 180 -15.30 1.16 21.38
CA LYS A 180 -16.14 1.56 22.53
C LYS A 180 -17.54 2.02 22.14
N ASP A 181 -17.71 2.54 20.93
CA ASP A 181 -18.99 2.95 20.34
C ASP A 181 -19.75 1.79 19.65
N ASP A 182 -19.31 0.54 19.87
CA ASP A 182 -19.80 -0.69 19.23
C ASP A 182 -19.58 -0.80 17.71
N SER A 183 -18.93 0.19 17.09
CA SER A 183 -18.52 0.09 15.68
C SER A 183 -17.43 -0.97 15.48
N GLN A 184 -17.30 -1.48 14.26
CA GLN A 184 -16.37 -2.57 13.95
C GLN A 184 -15.46 -2.24 12.76
N ILE A 185 -14.16 -2.19 13.03
CA ILE A 185 -13.14 -1.96 12.01
C ILE A 185 -12.14 -3.13 11.98
N PRO A 186 -11.48 -3.38 10.83
CA PRO A 186 -10.30 -4.23 10.80
C PRO A 186 -9.28 -3.80 11.88
N GLY A 187 -8.56 -4.74 12.48
CA GLY A 187 -7.51 -4.40 13.43
C GLY A 187 -6.68 -5.58 13.93
N CYS A 188 -5.56 -5.24 14.55
CA CYS A 188 -4.58 -6.20 15.04
C CYS A 188 -5.09 -6.91 16.31
N GLY A 189 -5.25 -8.22 16.21
CA GLY A 189 -5.53 -9.12 17.32
C GLY A 189 -4.48 -10.21 17.46
N CYS A 190 -4.78 -11.18 18.31
CA CYS A 190 -3.99 -12.38 18.47
C CYS A 190 -4.90 -13.59 18.65
N GLU A 191 -4.46 -14.74 18.16
CA GLU A 191 -5.15 -16.01 18.39
C GLU A 191 -5.08 -16.41 19.87
N SER A 192 -6.21 -16.89 20.41
CA SER A 192 -6.34 -17.20 21.84
C SER A 192 -5.39 -18.29 22.33
N TYR A 193 -4.92 -19.19 21.45
CA TYR A 193 -3.98 -20.24 21.88
C TYR A 193 -2.65 -19.65 22.38
N ALA A 194 -2.24 -18.49 21.84
CA ALA A 194 -0.97 -17.86 22.18
C ALA A 194 -0.97 -17.19 23.56
N THR A 195 -2.13 -17.06 24.21
CA THR A 195 -2.22 -16.43 25.54
C THR A 195 -1.89 -17.37 26.69
N HIS A 196 -1.81 -18.70 26.48
CA HIS A 196 -1.59 -19.67 27.56
C HIS A 196 -0.30 -19.45 28.34
N ASN A 197 0.78 -19.04 27.65
CA ASN A 197 2.09 -18.76 28.24
C ASN A 197 2.44 -17.27 28.20
N ALA A 198 1.49 -16.41 27.80
CA ALA A 198 1.73 -14.98 27.69
C ALA A 198 1.47 -14.29 29.04
N VAL A 199 2.12 -13.15 29.25
CA VAL A 199 1.89 -12.34 30.45
C VAL A 199 0.68 -11.45 30.21
N ASP A 200 -0.32 -11.51 31.09
CA ASP A 200 -1.45 -10.59 31.06
C ASP A 200 -0.96 -9.18 31.44
N ILE A 201 -0.98 -8.27 30.47
CA ILE A 201 -0.58 -6.87 30.62
C ILE A 201 -1.77 -5.91 30.53
N THR A 202 -2.99 -6.47 30.59
CA THR A 202 -4.25 -5.70 30.58
C THR A 202 -4.24 -4.55 31.61
N PRO A 203 -3.75 -4.72 32.86
CA PRO A 203 -3.74 -3.65 33.85
C PRO A 203 -2.77 -2.48 33.55
N LEU A 204 -1.82 -2.65 32.62
CA LEU A 204 -0.82 -1.63 32.30
C LEU A 204 -1.30 -0.65 31.22
N ARG A 205 -2.42 -0.93 30.57
CA ARG A 205 -2.90 -0.24 29.36
C ARG A 205 -4.40 0.07 29.39
N SER A 206 -5.04 -0.14 30.54
CA SER A 206 -6.42 0.25 30.88
C SER A 206 -6.50 1.70 31.35
#